data_AF-A0A9D7IBZ0-F1
#
_entry.id   AF-A0A9D7IBZ0-F1
#
_cell.length_a   1.000
_cell.length_b   1.000
_cell.length_c   1.000
_cell.angle_alpha   90.00
_cell.angle_beta   90.00
_cell.angle_gamma   90.00
#
_symmetry.space_group_name_H-M   'P 1'
#
loop_
_entity.id
_entity.type
_entity.pdbx_description
1 polymer ?
#
loop_
_entity_poly.entity_id
_entity_poly.type
_entity_poly.pdbx_seq_one_letter_code
_entity_poly.pdbx_strand_id
1 'polypeptide(L)'
;MKKLLFVLFLTTNFCNAQDTLKVEELNRSFSLGNKNAFVIEIPQADLKKVQSNWKTYLKKQNKRTITDKNGEITLSKGPIQTVSADSITVFSTLNAGEIKVKLSVFLMMSDSSFLSSEKNSEAASAASRLLRTFGINEYKNAVNDELLEEQNKLNTLQKKVTLLDEENEDIRKEIKDNERAIDRKKDEIKSNEQEQELKSNSIFEQKKRLNNYVGSDDQKSKEQKQLKQLEKEKSKLQDNKDSLLKKIDDLESENRANEKKIALNTDEKIPEAQKLVDQQKEVVKNVETKMNNIK
;
A
#
# COMPACT_ATOMS: atom_id res chain seq x y z
N MET A 1 -20.49 1.38 -10.28
CA MET A 1 -19.38 1.52 -9.30
C MET A 1 -19.24 0.19 -8.57
N LYS A 2 -18.22 -0.61 -8.91
CA LYS A 2 -17.98 -1.92 -8.27
C LYS A 2 -17.41 -1.66 -6.88
N LYS A 3 -18.15 -2.03 -5.83
CA LYS A 3 -17.69 -2.03 -4.44
C LYS A 3 -16.50 -2.99 -4.35
N LEU A 4 -15.30 -2.46 -4.16
CA LEU A 4 -14.13 -3.25 -3.84
C LEU A 4 -14.20 -3.58 -2.35
N LEU A 5 -14.79 -4.72 -2.00
CA LEU A 5 -14.79 -5.26 -0.65
C LEU A 5 -13.35 -5.68 -0.32
N PHE A 6 -12.62 -4.87 0.44
CA PHE A 6 -11.35 -5.28 1.02
C PHE A 6 -11.67 -5.96 2.36
N VAL A 7 -11.71 -7.29 2.34
CA VAL A 7 -11.89 -8.10 3.56
C VAL A 7 -10.60 -8.00 4.37
N LEU A 8 -10.66 -7.24 5.47
CA LEU A 8 -9.57 -7.11 6.43
C LEU A 8 -9.58 -8.35 7.35
N PHE A 9 -8.68 -9.29 7.09
CA PHE A 9 -8.44 -10.42 8.00
C PHE A 9 -7.71 -9.90 9.24
N LEU A 10 -8.46 -9.57 10.29
CA LEU A 10 -7.94 -9.38 11.64
C LEU A 10 -7.59 -10.76 12.23
N THR A 11 -6.32 -11.14 12.18
CA THR A 11 -5.78 -12.22 13.01
C THR A 11 -4.65 -11.66 13.87
N THR A 12 -5.02 -10.92 14.92
CA THR A 12 -4.10 -10.63 16.03
C THR A 12 -4.16 -11.76 17.05
N ASN A 13 -3.46 -12.85 16.76
CA ASN A 13 -3.08 -13.84 17.76
C ASN A 13 -1.58 -14.12 17.62
N PHE A 14 -0.76 -13.24 18.18
CA PHE A 14 0.64 -13.55 18.44
C PHE A 14 0.89 -13.39 19.94
N CYS A 15 0.78 -14.53 20.63
CA CYS A 15 1.24 -14.70 21.99
C CYS A 15 2.74 -14.38 22.02
N ASN A 16 3.15 -13.43 22.86
CA ASN A 16 4.56 -13.12 23.10
C ASN A 16 5.21 -14.24 23.93
N ALA A 17 5.38 -15.42 23.33
CA ALA A 17 6.32 -16.40 23.83
C ALA A 17 7.72 -15.89 23.46
N GLN A 18 8.58 -15.66 24.46
CA GLN A 18 10.03 -15.57 24.23
C GLN A 18 10.48 -16.94 23.72
N ASP A 19 10.41 -17.17 22.40
CA ASP A 19 10.94 -18.40 21.78
C ASP A 19 12.47 -18.36 21.89
N THR A 20 13.01 -18.83 23.02
CA THR A 20 14.44 -19.09 23.13
C THR A 20 14.77 -20.25 22.21
N LEU A 21 15.51 -20.00 21.13
CA LEU A 21 15.94 -21.05 20.21
C LEU A 21 16.89 -22.00 20.96
N LYS A 22 16.37 -23.21 21.24
CA LYS A 22 17.07 -24.29 21.91
C LYS A 22 17.42 -25.37 20.89
N VAL A 23 18.63 -25.91 21.01
CA VAL A 23 19.04 -27.11 20.30
C VAL A 23 18.85 -28.29 21.24
N GLU A 24 18.17 -29.33 20.76
CA GLU A 24 17.93 -30.55 21.52
C GLU A 24 18.59 -31.75 20.84
N GLU A 25 19.18 -32.64 21.65
CA GLU A 25 19.64 -33.94 21.17
C GLU A 25 18.49 -34.92 21.24
N LEU A 26 18.05 -35.42 20.09
CA LEU A 26 16.91 -36.31 19.98
C LEU A 26 17.27 -37.49 19.07
N ASN A 27 16.74 -38.67 19.39
CA ASN A 27 16.80 -39.79 18.47
C ASN A 27 15.83 -39.53 17.30
N ARG A 28 16.36 -39.55 16.08
CA ARG A 28 15.63 -39.27 14.84
C ARG A 28 16.00 -40.27 13.76
N SER A 29 15.04 -40.54 12.88
CA SER A 29 15.23 -41.37 11.69
C SER A 29 15.73 -40.53 10.51
N PHE A 30 16.61 -41.12 9.72
CA PHE A 30 17.05 -40.63 8.41
C PHE A 30 17.53 -41.81 7.54
N SER A 31 18.20 -41.57 6.41
CA SER A 31 18.62 -42.61 5.46
C SER A 31 19.42 -43.78 6.05
N LEU A 32 20.19 -43.57 7.14
CA LEU A 32 20.97 -44.63 7.80
C LEU A 32 20.33 -45.16 9.10
N GLY A 33 19.01 -44.98 9.23
CA GLY A 33 18.20 -45.44 10.37
C GLY A 33 18.14 -44.45 11.52
N ASN A 34 17.86 -44.95 12.73
CA ASN A 34 17.72 -44.13 13.93
C ASN A 34 19.10 -43.79 14.52
N LYS A 35 19.37 -42.49 14.70
CA LYS A 35 20.64 -41.96 15.24
C LYS A 35 20.39 -40.69 16.08
N ASN A 36 21.40 -40.31 16.85
CA ASN A 36 21.39 -39.04 17.57
C ASN A 36 21.41 -37.87 16.58
N ALA A 37 20.51 -36.91 16.76
CA ALA A 37 20.40 -35.70 15.96
C ALA A 37 20.37 -34.46 16.86
N PHE A 38 21.03 -33.40 16.41
CA PHE A 38 20.86 -32.06 16.94
C PHE A 38 19.68 -31.41 16.22
N VAL A 39 18.62 -31.07 16.95
CA VAL A 39 17.37 -30.59 16.40
C VAL A 39 17.14 -29.15 16.85
N ILE A 40 16.77 -28.29 15.90
CA ILE A 40 16.32 -26.92 16.17
C ILE A 40 15.00 -26.66 15.45
N GLU A 41 14.11 -25.94 16.13
CA GLU A 41 12.86 -25.44 15.55
C GLU A 41 12.99 -23.93 15.33
N ILE A 42 12.86 -23.50 14.07
CA ILE A 42 13.04 -22.11 13.64
C ILE A 42 11.65 -21.52 13.39
N PRO A 43 11.18 -20.57 14.21
CA PRO A 43 9.86 -19.97 14.05
C PRO A 43 9.76 -19.10 12.78
N GLN A 44 8.56 -19.02 12.19
CA GLN A 44 8.19 -18.08 11.11
C GLN A 44 9.01 -18.21 9.82
N ALA A 45 9.91 -19.18 9.74
CA ALA A 45 10.80 -19.35 8.61
C ALA A 45 10.14 -20.16 7.48
N ASP A 46 10.44 -19.79 6.24
CA ASP A 46 10.01 -20.53 5.06
C ASP A 46 10.93 -21.74 4.81
N LEU A 47 10.36 -22.93 4.60
CA LEU A 47 11.11 -24.17 4.41
C LEU A 47 12.11 -24.08 3.26
N LYS A 48 11.72 -23.51 2.11
CA LYS A 48 12.58 -23.44 0.93
C LYS A 48 13.74 -22.49 1.16
N LYS A 49 13.48 -21.35 1.81
CA LYS A 49 14.51 -20.36 2.18
C LYS A 49 15.51 -20.97 3.17
N VAL A 50 15.03 -21.61 4.25
CA VAL A 50 15.90 -22.29 5.23
C VAL A 50 16.71 -23.40 4.58
N GLN A 51 16.11 -24.23 3.72
CA GLN A 51 16.81 -25.30 3.01
C GLN A 51 17.94 -24.76 2.12
N SER A 52 17.68 -23.66 1.39
CA SER A 52 18.67 -22.99 0.55
C SER A 52 19.80 -22.35 1.39
N ASN A 53 19.44 -21.65 2.46
CA ASN A 53 20.38 -21.00 3.37
C ASN A 53 21.23 -22.03 4.10
N TRP A 54 20.66 -23.18 4.50
CA TRP A 54 21.40 -24.26 5.14
C TRP A 54 22.47 -24.87 4.22
N LYS A 55 22.13 -25.14 2.95
CA LYS A 55 23.13 -25.59 1.96
C LYS A 55 24.25 -24.57 1.80
N THR A 56 23.90 -23.29 1.73
CA THR A 56 24.89 -22.21 1.62
C THR A 56 25.76 -22.12 2.86
N TYR A 57 25.17 -22.27 4.05
CA TYR A 57 25.86 -22.27 5.33
C TYR A 57 26.88 -23.42 5.41
N LEU A 58 26.47 -24.65 5.08
CA LEU A 58 27.35 -25.82 5.05
C LEU A 58 28.50 -25.67 4.03
N LYS A 59 28.23 -25.13 2.83
CA LYS A 59 29.28 -24.84 1.82
C LYS A 59 30.34 -23.86 2.32
N LYS A 60 29.95 -22.88 3.15
CA LYS A 60 30.87 -21.92 3.75
C LYS A 60 31.78 -22.58 4.79
N GLN A 61 31.27 -23.56 5.54
CA GLN A 61 32.07 -24.32 6.51
C GLN A 61 33.06 -25.25 5.81
N ASN A 62 32.67 -25.80 4.66
CA ASN A 62 33.46 -26.77 3.93
C ASN A 62 33.13 -26.68 2.42
N LYS A 63 34.12 -26.33 1.60
CA LYS A 63 33.98 -26.11 0.13
C LYS A 63 33.66 -27.39 -0.67
N ARG A 64 33.27 -28.47 -0.01
CA ARG A 64 32.92 -29.75 -0.65
C ARG A 64 31.51 -29.73 -1.23
N THR A 65 31.28 -30.68 -2.12
CA THR A 65 29.99 -30.89 -2.78
C THR A 65 28.91 -31.24 -1.76
N ILE A 66 27.79 -30.52 -1.83
CA ILE A 66 26.56 -30.85 -1.11
C ILE A 66 25.65 -31.61 -2.05
N THR A 67 25.11 -32.73 -1.58
CA THR A 67 24.03 -33.44 -2.26
C THR A 67 22.71 -33.23 -1.55
N ASP A 68 21.62 -33.15 -2.31
CA ASP A 68 20.26 -33.15 -1.79
C ASP A 68 19.52 -34.28 -2.49
N LYS A 69 19.12 -35.31 -1.74
CA LYS A 69 18.41 -36.48 -2.26
C LYS A 69 17.29 -36.82 -1.29
N ASN A 70 16.07 -36.96 -1.82
CA ASN A 70 14.89 -37.36 -1.05
C ASN A 70 14.63 -36.50 0.20
N GLY A 71 14.93 -35.20 0.16
CA GLY A 71 14.76 -34.28 1.30
C GLY A 71 15.86 -34.35 2.35
N GLU A 72 16.94 -35.11 2.08
CA GLU A 72 18.12 -35.20 2.92
C GLU A 72 19.29 -34.46 2.26
N ILE A 73 19.82 -33.47 2.98
CA ILE A 73 21.02 -32.73 2.60
C ILE A 73 22.23 -33.43 3.20
N THR A 74 23.23 -33.73 2.37
CA THR A 74 24.48 -34.35 2.81
C THR A 74 25.68 -33.48 2.44
N LEU A 75 26.55 -33.24 3.41
CA LEU A 75 27.90 -32.72 3.21
C LEU A 75 28.90 -33.85 3.50
N SER A 76 29.56 -34.35 2.44
CA SER A 76 30.44 -35.51 2.52
C SER A 76 31.83 -35.17 3.05
N LYS A 77 32.26 -35.88 4.10
CA LYS A 77 33.64 -35.98 4.63
C LYS A 77 34.47 -34.70 4.47
N GLY A 78 34.34 -33.76 5.39
CA GLY A 78 35.39 -32.76 5.57
C GLY A 78 35.28 -32.01 6.88
N PRO A 79 36.29 -31.21 7.22
CA PRO A 79 36.37 -30.59 8.53
C PRO A 79 35.29 -29.53 8.68
N ILE A 80 34.53 -29.63 9.76
CA ILE A 80 33.79 -28.48 10.30
C ILE A 80 34.61 -28.03 11.49
N GLN A 81 35.54 -27.11 11.25
CA GLN A 81 36.60 -26.76 12.21
C GLN A 81 36.07 -26.34 13.58
N THR A 82 34.86 -25.79 13.63
CA THR A 82 34.20 -25.41 14.88
C THR A 82 33.76 -26.61 15.71
N VAL A 83 33.52 -27.77 15.11
CA VAL A 83 33.01 -29.01 15.74
C VAL A 83 34.11 -30.07 15.90
N SER A 84 34.96 -30.26 14.89
CA SER A 84 36.07 -31.22 14.92
C SER A 84 37.16 -30.82 13.92
N ALA A 85 38.42 -31.10 14.30
CA ALA A 85 39.55 -31.01 13.37
C ALA A 85 39.52 -32.13 12.31
N ASP A 86 38.91 -33.27 12.65
CA ASP A 86 38.77 -34.42 11.76
C ASP A 86 37.64 -34.21 10.74
N SER A 87 37.71 -34.97 9.64
CA SER A 87 36.65 -34.97 8.63
C SER A 87 35.38 -35.61 9.15
N ILE A 88 34.29 -34.85 9.21
CA ILE A 88 32.97 -35.35 9.55
C ILE A 88 32.05 -35.35 8.33
N THR A 89 31.02 -36.19 8.37
CA THR A 89 29.94 -36.18 7.38
C THR A 89 28.68 -35.65 8.06
N VAL A 90 28.04 -34.66 7.43
CA VAL A 90 26.80 -34.07 7.94
C VAL A 90 25.64 -34.56 7.10
N PHE A 91 24.62 -35.08 7.77
CA PHE A 91 23.30 -35.31 7.18
C PHE A 91 22.32 -34.34 7.82
N SER A 92 21.35 -33.86 7.05
CA SER A 92 20.33 -32.97 7.57
C SER A 92 18.99 -33.20 6.90
N THR A 93 17.93 -33.15 7.69
CA THR A 93 16.55 -33.19 7.21
C THR A 93 15.82 -31.94 7.68
N LEU A 94 14.97 -31.39 6.80
CA LEU A 94 14.14 -30.23 7.11
C LEU A 94 12.68 -30.61 6.91
N ASN A 95 11.86 -30.31 7.91
CA ASN A 95 10.43 -30.56 7.86
C ASN A 95 9.68 -29.27 8.20
N ALA A 96 8.66 -28.93 7.42
CA ALA A 96 7.73 -27.86 7.75
C ALA A 96 6.76 -28.35 8.84
N GLY A 97 6.68 -27.63 9.95
CA GLY A 97 5.52 -27.63 10.83
C GLY A 97 4.58 -26.48 10.46
N GLU A 98 3.47 -26.34 11.18
CA GLU A 98 2.48 -25.27 10.92
C GLU A 98 3.03 -23.85 11.12
N ILE A 99 3.93 -23.66 12.08
CA ILE A 99 4.46 -22.34 12.49
C ILE A 99 6.00 -22.31 12.52
N LYS A 100 6.65 -23.47 12.50
CA LYS A 100 8.10 -23.61 12.68
C LYS A 100 8.68 -24.56 11.63
N VAL A 101 9.91 -24.28 11.17
CA VAL A 101 10.70 -25.23 10.38
C VAL A 101 11.61 -26.01 11.32
N LYS A 102 11.54 -27.33 11.25
CA LYS A 102 12.36 -28.24 12.05
C LYS A 102 13.57 -28.69 11.23
N LEU A 103 14.76 -28.32 11.68
CA LEU A 103 16.03 -28.78 11.12
C LEU A 103 16.63 -29.83 12.07
N SER A 104 16.83 -31.04 11.57
CA SER A 104 17.53 -32.12 12.28
C SER A 104 18.88 -32.36 11.61
N VAL A 105 19.96 -32.36 12.38
CA VAL A 105 21.34 -32.50 11.90
C VAL A 105 22.00 -33.69 12.57
N PHE A 106 22.52 -34.60 11.75
CA PHE A 106 23.26 -35.79 12.16
C PHE A 106 24.73 -35.64 11.76
N LEU A 107 25.64 -35.85 12.71
CA LEU A 107 27.07 -35.65 12.53
C LEU A 107 27.77 -37.00 12.71
N MET A 108 28.27 -37.57 11.61
CA MET A 108 29.01 -38.83 11.60
C MET A 108 30.51 -38.55 11.63
N MET A 109 31.19 -39.09 12.63
CA MET A 109 32.62 -39.00 12.87
C MET A 109 33.41 -39.95 11.96
N SER A 110 34.73 -39.81 11.91
CA SER A 110 35.62 -40.64 11.07
C SER A 110 35.53 -42.14 11.35
N ASP A 111 35.22 -42.53 12.59
CA ASP A 111 35.02 -43.92 13.04
C ASP A 111 33.61 -44.45 12.72
N SER A 112 32.82 -43.73 11.93
CA SER A 112 31.41 -44.02 11.60
C SER A 112 30.45 -43.96 12.80
N SER A 113 30.90 -43.47 13.95
CA SER A 113 30.02 -43.17 15.07
C SER A 113 29.28 -41.85 14.87
N PHE A 114 28.11 -41.69 15.48
CA PHE A 114 27.37 -40.44 15.48
C PHE A 114 27.67 -39.66 16.75
N LEU A 115 27.93 -38.37 16.58
CA LEU A 115 28.21 -37.45 17.66
C LEU A 115 27.03 -37.37 18.64
N SER A 116 27.32 -37.45 19.92
CA SER A 116 26.39 -37.19 21.03
C SER A 116 27.14 -36.60 22.21
N SER A 117 26.44 -35.87 23.08
CA SER A 117 27.02 -35.35 24.32
C SER A 117 27.56 -36.44 25.25
N GLU A 118 26.97 -37.64 25.22
CA GLU A 118 27.43 -38.80 25.98
C GLU A 118 28.83 -39.28 25.55
N LYS A 119 29.15 -39.18 24.25
CA LYS A 119 30.41 -39.68 23.68
C LYS A 119 31.49 -38.60 23.60
N ASN A 120 31.09 -37.37 23.28
CA ASN A 120 31.99 -36.23 23.16
C ASN A 120 31.23 -34.93 23.44
N SER A 121 31.24 -34.50 24.71
CA SER A 121 30.47 -33.32 25.15
C SER A 121 30.97 -32.01 24.54
N GLU A 122 32.29 -31.88 24.28
CA GLU A 122 32.88 -30.68 23.72
C GLU A 122 32.44 -30.47 22.27
N ALA A 123 32.58 -31.51 21.43
CA ALA A 123 32.12 -31.46 20.04
C ALA A 123 30.59 -31.33 19.95
N ALA A 124 29.83 -31.97 20.83
CA ALA A 124 28.37 -31.82 20.88
C ALA A 124 27.94 -30.38 21.25
N SER A 125 28.65 -29.74 22.18
CA SER A 125 28.43 -28.33 22.54
C SER A 125 28.76 -27.39 21.39
N ALA A 126 29.86 -27.66 20.67
CA ALA A 126 30.19 -26.95 19.44
C ALA A 126 29.14 -27.10 18.33
N ALA A 127 28.66 -28.33 18.08
CA ALA A 127 27.61 -28.61 17.12
C ALA A 127 26.30 -27.87 17.47
N SER A 128 25.94 -27.87 18.76
CA SER A 128 24.78 -27.14 19.27
C SER A 128 24.91 -25.64 19.06
N ARG A 129 26.09 -25.04 19.32
CA ARG A 129 26.33 -23.61 19.07
C ARG A 129 26.27 -23.26 17.58
N LEU A 130 26.82 -24.10 16.71
CA LEU A 130 26.75 -23.93 15.25
C LEU A 130 25.29 -23.93 14.77
N LEU A 131 24.52 -24.93 15.18
CA LEU A 131 23.12 -25.07 14.79
C LEU A 131 22.26 -23.93 15.35
N ARG A 132 22.50 -23.55 16.61
CA ARG A 132 21.83 -22.41 17.25
C ARG A 132 22.12 -21.09 16.52
N THR A 133 23.37 -20.84 16.15
CA THR A 133 23.77 -19.64 15.40
C THR A 133 23.05 -19.58 14.05
N PHE A 134 22.98 -20.70 13.34
CA PHE A 134 22.21 -20.79 12.10
C PHE A 134 20.72 -20.50 12.34
N GLY A 135 20.09 -21.15 13.31
CA GLY A 135 18.67 -20.95 13.61
C GLY A 135 18.32 -19.51 14.01
N ILE A 136 19.16 -18.85 14.80
CA ILE A 136 18.98 -17.44 15.17
C ILE A 136 19.02 -16.54 13.93
N ASN A 137 19.97 -16.77 13.04
CA ASN A 137 20.08 -15.97 11.82
C ASN A 137 18.88 -16.19 10.90
N GLU A 138 18.41 -17.42 10.76
CA GLU A 138 17.21 -17.70 9.96
C GLU A 138 15.95 -17.11 10.57
N TYR A 139 15.80 -17.16 11.90
CA TYR A 139 14.67 -16.53 12.57
C TYR A 139 14.71 -15.01 12.41
N LYS A 140 15.89 -14.39 12.55
CA LYS A 140 16.07 -12.96 12.23
C LYS A 140 15.72 -12.65 10.78
N ASN A 141 16.16 -13.47 9.83
CA ASN A 141 15.81 -13.26 8.42
C ASN A 141 14.29 -13.29 8.20
N ALA A 142 13.58 -14.24 8.83
CA ALA A 142 12.13 -14.35 8.73
C ALA A 142 11.40 -13.13 9.33
N VAL A 143 11.78 -12.71 10.54
CA VAL A 143 11.18 -11.53 11.18
C VAL A 143 11.56 -10.24 10.44
N ASN A 144 12.72 -10.20 9.77
CA ASN A 144 13.09 -9.07 8.92
C ASN A 144 12.19 -8.99 7.67
N ASP A 145 11.87 -10.13 7.05
CA ASP A 145 10.92 -10.16 5.93
C ASP A 145 9.53 -9.67 6.37
N GLU A 146 9.04 -10.13 7.54
CA GLU A 146 7.80 -9.63 8.17
C GLU A 146 7.87 -8.12 8.39
N LEU A 147 8.97 -7.61 8.98
CA LEU A 147 9.16 -6.19 9.23
C LEU A 147 9.09 -5.36 7.94
N LEU A 148 9.74 -5.83 6.87
CA LEU A 148 9.70 -5.16 5.56
C LEU A 148 8.28 -5.16 4.97
N GLU A 149 7.55 -6.26 5.11
CA GLU A 149 6.15 -6.34 4.67
C GLU A 149 5.26 -5.33 5.43
N GLU A 150 5.36 -5.31 6.76
CA GLU A 150 4.59 -4.40 7.61
C GLU A 150 4.96 -2.93 7.39
N GLN A 151 6.24 -2.63 7.11
CA GLN A 151 6.69 -1.28 6.76
C GLN A 151 6.17 -0.84 5.38
N ASN A 152 6.09 -1.76 4.42
CA ASN A 152 5.49 -1.48 3.10
C ASN A 152 3.98 -1.22 3.20
N LYS A 153 3.27 -1.97 4.06
CA LYS A 153 1.86 -1.70 4.39
C LYS A 153 1.70 -0.31 5.02
N LEU A 154 2.54 0.04 5.99
CA LEU A 154 2.55 1.36 6.62
C LEU A 154 2.75 2.48 5.60
N ASN A 155 3.74 2.36 4.72
CA ASN A 155 4.01 3.35 3.67
C ASN A 155 2.81 3.51 2.72
N THR A 156 2.16 2.41 2.35
CA THR A 156 0.96 2.43 1.50
C THR A 156 -0.19 3.18 2.17
N LEU A 157 -0.41 2.97 3.47
CA LEU A 157 -1.44 3.68 4.24
C LEU A 157 -1.11 5.17 4.38
N GLN A 158 0.16 5.52 4.63
CA GLN A 158 0.60 6.92 4.71
C GLN A 158 0.37 7.64 3.37
N LYS A 159 0.73 7.00 2.24
CA LYS A 159 0.45 7.55 0.90
C LYS A 159 -1.04 7.78 0.67
N LYS A 160 -1.91 6.91 1.17
CA LYS A 160 -3.37 7.09 1.05
C LYS A 160 -3.83 8.38 1.74
N VAL A 161 -3.29 8.71 2.91
CA VAL A 161 -3.58 9.97 3.60
C VAL A 161 -3.15 11.16 2.73
N THR A 162 -1.89 11.15 2.28
CA THR A 162 -1.34 12.23 1.44
C THR A 162 -2.14 12.44 0.16
N LEU A 163 -2.54 11.37 -0.52
CA LEU A 163 -3.35 11.47 -1.75
C LEU A 163 -4.75 12.08 -1.50
N LEU A 164 -5.35 11.86 -0.32
CA LEU A 164 -6.62 12.49 0.05
C LEU A 164 -6.46 13.99 0.32
N ASP A 165 -5.34 14.38 0.94
CA ASP A 165 -4.99 15.80 1.12
C ASP A 165 -4.74 16.50 -0.21
N GLU A 166 -3.96 15.88 -1.11
CA GLU A 166 -3.71 16.39 -2.46
C GLU A 166 -5.01 16.52 -3.27
N GLU A 167 -5.89 15.52 -3.20
CA GLU A 167 -7.22 15.58 -3.83
C GLU A 167 -8.03 16.77 -3.32
N ASN A 168 -7.99 17.07 -2.02
CA ASN A 168 -8.68 18.23 -1.46
C ASN A 168 -8.09 19.55 -1.98
N GLU A 169 -6.77 19.67 -2.09
CA GLU A 169 -6.12 20.88 -2.62
C GLU A 169 -6.48 21.12 -4.09
N ASP A 170 -6.51 20.06 -4.91
CA ASP A 170 -6.93 20.16 -6.31
C ASP A 170 -8.40 20.60 -6.43
N ILE A 171 -9.29 20.03 -5.59
CA ILE A 171 -10.71 20.44 -5.56
C ILE A 171 -10.84 21.92 -5.12
N ARG A 172 -10.06 22.38 -4.13
CA ARG A 172 -10.07 23.79 -3.71
C ARG A 172 -9.65 24.73 -4.84
N LYS A 173 -8.67 24.32 -5.63
CA LYS A 173 -8.23 25.08 -6.80
C LYS A 173 -9.33 25.16 -7.86
N GLU A 174 -10.03 24.07 -8.11
CA GLU A 174 -11.18 24.01 -9.03
C GLU A 174 -12.30 24.97 -8.58
N ILE A 175 -12.67 24.92 -7.29
CA ILE A 175 -13.66 25.86 -6.71
C ILE A 175 -13.26 27.31 -6.98
N LYS A 176 -12.00 27.66 -6.74
CA LYS A 176 -11.48 29.02 -6.95
C LYS A 176 -11.54 29.47 -8.41
N ASP A 177 -11.26 28.56 -9.34
CA ASP A 177 -11.34 28.86 -10.77
C ASP A 177 -12.80 29.00 -11.23
N ASN A 178 -13.72 28.19 -10.67
CA ASN A 178 -15.16 28.32 -10.86
C ASN A 178 -15.70 29.65 -10.32
N GLU A 179 -15.29 30.07 -9.11
CA GLU A 179 -15.66 31.37 -8.53
C GLU A 179 -15.25 32.54 -9.43
N ARG A 180 -14.01 32.53 -9.95
CA ARG A 180 -13.56 33.53 -10.93
C ARG A 180 -14.38 33.52 -12.21
N ALA A 181 -14.78 32.33 -12.67
CA ALA A 181 -15.61 32.18 -13.87
C ALA A 181 -17.05 32.65 -13.64
N ILE A 182 -17.56 32.55 -12.42
CA ILE A 182 -18.85 33.11 -11.99
C ILE A 182 -18.76 34.64 -11.98
N ASP A 183 -17.72 35.21 -11.38
CA ASP A 183 -17.54 36.67 -11.31
C ASP A 183 -17.50 37.32 -12.69
N ARG A 184 -16.74 36.75 -13.63
CA ARG A 184 -16.72 37.22 -15.02
C ARG A 184 -18.10 37.19 -15.67
N LYS A 185 -18.87 36.13 -15.45
CA LYS A 185 -20.24 36.04 -15.99
C LYS A 185 -21.18 37.05 -15.36
N LYS A 186 -21.01 37.37 -14.07
CA LYS A 186 -21.77 38.44 -13.40
C LYS A 186 -21.48 39.80 -14.04
N ASP A 187 -20.21 40.09 -14.38
CA ASP A 187 -19.83 41.30 -15.10
C ASP A 187 -20.41 41.34 -16.54
N GLU A 188 -20.41 40.20 -17.24
CA GLU A 188 -21.05 40.07 -18.56
C GLU A 188 -22.57 40.30 -18.48
N ILE A 189 -23.24 39.74 -17.46
CA ILE A 189 -24.67 39.95 -17.23
C ILE A 189 -24.94 41.44 -16.99
N LYS A 190 -24.15 42.10 -16.15
CA LYS A 190 -24.30 43.54 -15.89
C LYS A 190 -24.18 44.38 -17.16
N SER A 191 -23.22 44.07 -18.02
CA SER A 191 -23.06 44.76 -19.31
C SER A 191 -24.23 44.48 -20.25
N ASN A 192 -24.68 43.23 -20.31
CA ASN A 192 -25.85 42.81 -21.09
C ASN A 192 -27.13 43.54 -20.62
N GLU A 193 -27.34 43.70 -19.32
CA GLU A 193 -28.48 44.43 -18.75
C GLU A 193 -28.50 45.91 -19.18
N GLN A 194 -27.33 46.56 -19.22
CA GLN A 194 -27.20 47.93 -19.73
C GLN A 194 -27.56 48.02 -21.22
N GLU A 195 -27.12 47.06 -22.04
CA GLU A 195 -27.49 47.01 -23.46
C GLU A 195 -29.01 46.78 -23.66
N GLN A 196 -29.62 45.93 -22.83
CA GLN A 196 -31.07 45.73 -22.84
C GLN A 196 -31.83 47.01 -22.50
N GLU A 197 -31.33 47.81 -21.55
CA GLU A 197 -31.91 49.11 -21.19
C GLU A 197 -31.84 50.10 -22.36
N LEU A 198 -30.66 50.27 -22.97
CA LEU A 198 -30.48 51.12 -24.15
C LEU A 198 -31.38 50.68 -25.32
N LYS A 199 -31.51 49.37 -25.53
CA LYS A 199 -32.40 48.81 -26.55
C LYS A 199 -33.88 49.08 -26.22
N SER A 200 -34.26 49.00 -24.95
CA SER A 200 -35.61 49.33 -24.48
C SER A 200 -35.97 50.78 -24.74
N ASN A 201 -35.06 51.71 -24.47
CA ASN A 201 -35.23 53.12 -24.79
C ASN A 201 -35.36 53.36 -26.30
N SER A 202 -34.53 52.68 -27.11
CA SER A 202 -34.62 52.75 -28.58
C SER A 202 -35.96 52.24 -29.11
N ILE A 203 -36.47 51.12 -28.57
CA ILE A 203 -37.79 50.56 -28.90
C ILE A 203 -38.90 51.54 -28.52
N PHE A 204 -38.81 52.17 -27.35
CA PHE A 204 -39.79 53.14 -26.88
C PHE A 204 -39.87 54.35 -27.82
N GLU A 205 -38.72 54.95 -28.16
CA GLU A 205 -38.66 56.08 -29.10
C GLU A 205 -39.17 55.69 -30.50
N GLN A 206 -38.83 54.49 -30.97
CA GLN A 206 -39.33 53.97 -32.25
C GLN A 206 -40.86 53.79 -32.25
N LYS A 207 -41.44 53.26 -31.16
CA LYS A 207 -42.90 53.15 -30.99
C LYS A 207 -43.56 54.52 -30.99
N LYS A 208 -42.95 55.52 -30.33
CA LYS A 208 -43.43 56.91 -30.32
C LYS A 208 -43.43 57.54 -31.71
N ARG A 209 -42.38 57.31 -32.51
CA ARG A 209 -42.33 57.75 -33.93
C ARG A 209 -43.42 57.12 -34.76
N LEU A 210 -43.60 55.80 -34.65
CA LEU A 210 -44.65 55.06 -35.37
C LEU A 210 -46.07 55.54 -35.02
N ASN A 211 -46.32 55.90 -33.76
CA ASN A 211 -47.64 56.38 -33.32
C ASN A 211 -47.99 57.75 -33.90
N ASN A 212 -47.00 58.63 -34.05
CA ASN A 212 -47.17 59.98 -34.60
C ASN A 212 -46.82 60.06 -36.10
N TYR A 213 -46.77 58.92 -36.78
CA TYR A 213 -46.24 58.84 -38.15
C TYR A 213 -47.23 59.41 -39.17
N VAL A 214 -46.77 60.40 -39.95
CA VAL A 214 -47.48 60.99 -41.09
C VAL A 214 -46.55 60.93 -42.30
N GLY A 215 -46.85 60.07 -43.27
CA GLY A 215 -46.01 59.83 -44.45
C GLY A 215 -46.53 58.67 -45.31
N SER A 216 -45.73 58.17 -46.26
CA SER A 216 -46.19 57.09 -47.16
C SER A 216 -46.20 55.71 -46.47
N ASP A 217 -47.02 54.80 -46.99
CA ASP A 217 -47.14 53.42 -46.47
C ASP A 217 -45.81 52.64 -46.56
N ASP A 218 -45.04 52.85 -47.64
CA ASP A 218 -43.72 52.22 -47.82
C ASP A 218 -42.73 52.61 -46.72
N GLN A 219 -42.74 53.88 -46.33
CA GLN A 219 -41.89 54.38 -45.26
C GLN A 219 -42.37 53.86 -43.89
N LYS A 220 -43.69 53.82 -43.64
CA LYS A 220 -44.26 53.21 -42.42
C LYS A 220 -43.85 51.74 -42.27
N SER A 221 -43.83 50.99 -43.38
CA SER A 221 -43.38 49.59 -43.41
C SER A 221 -41.91 49.44 -43.02
N LYS A 222 -41.03 50.35 -43.45
CA LYS A 222 -39.61 50.37 -43.05
C LYS A 222 -39.44 50.63 -41.55
N GLU A 223 -40.16 51.61 -41.00
CA GLU A 223 -40.13 51.93 -39.57
C GLU A 223 -40.63 50.74 -38.71
N GLN A 224 -41.63 50.00 -39.18
CA GLN A 224 -42.10 48.77 -38.53
C GLN A 224 -41.05 47.65 -38.57
N LYS A 225 -40.33 47.49 -39.69
CA LYS A 225 -39.23 46.51 -39.79
C LYS A 225 -38.10 46.86 -38.83
N GLN A 226 -37.77 48.14 -38.68
CA GLN A 226 -36.78 48.61 -37.71
C GLN A 226 -37.21 48.30 -36.28
N LEU A 227 -38.48 48.55 -35.93
CA LEU A 227 -39.01 48.18 -34.61
C LEU A 227 -38.86 46.68 -34.35
N LYS A 228 -39.29 45.83 -35.29
CA LYS A 228 -39.18 44.37 -35.17
C LYS A 228 -37.73 43.92 -35.00
N GLN A 229 -36.79 44.57 -35.68
CA GLN A 229 -35.37 44.27 -35.55
C GLN A 229 -34.85 44.62 -34.16
N LEU A 230 -35.21 45.79 -33.62
CA LEU A 230 -34.84 46.19 -32.25
C LEU A 230 -35.41 45.24 -31.20
N GLU A 231 -36.68 44.84 -31.35
CA GLU A 231 -37.32 43.86 -30.45
C GLU A 231 -36.64 42.49 -30.52
N LYS A 232 -36.26 42.04 -31.72
CA LYS A 232 -35.50 40.80 -31.92
C LYS A 232 -34.10 40.86 -31.28
N GLU A 233 -33.40 41.98 -31.42
CA GLU A 233 -32.10 42.19 -30.77
C GLU A 233 -32.21 42.16 -29.25
N LYS A 234 -33.23 42.82 -28.68
CA LYS A 234 -33.49 42.76 -27.23
C LYS A 234 -33.77 41.32 -26.78
N SER A 235 -34.60 40.57 -27.50
CA SER A 235 -34.88 39.16 -27.20
C SER A 235 -33.59 38.33 -27.17
N LYS A 236 -32.69 38.51 -28.14
CA LYS A 236 -31.39 37.82 -28.15
C LYS A 236 -30.52 38.17 -26.94
N LEU A 237 -30.55 39.43 -26.48
CA LEU A 237 -29.83 39.84 -25.27
C LEU A 237 -30.40 39.14 -24.03
N GLN A 238 -31.72 39.00 -23.94
CA GLN A 238 -32.40 38.24 -22.89
C GLN A 238 -32.01 36.76 -22.91
N ASP A 239 -32.07 36.11 -24.08
CA ASP A 239 -31.65 34.71 -24.23
C ASP A 239 -30.18 34.50 -23.82
N ASN A 240 -29.30 35.46 -24.15
CA ASN A 240 -27.91 35.42 -23.73
C ASN A 240 -27.75 35.56 -22.21
N LYS A 241 -28.48 36.47 -21.56
CA LYS A 241 -28.48 36.60 -20.10
C LYS A 241 -28.94 35.31 -19.42
N ASP A 242 -30.01 34.70 -19.89
CA ASP A 242 -30.54 33.45 -19.33
C ASP A 242 -29.52 32.30 -19.47
N SER A 243 -28.80 32.25 -20.60
CA SER A 243 -27.70 31.32 -20.81
C SER A 243 -26.54 31.54 -19.84
N LEU A 244 -26.17 32.79 -19.56
CA LEU A 244 -25.14 33.13 -18.58
C LEU A 244 -25.56 32.76 -17.15
N LEU A 245 -26.81 33.03 -16.77
CA LEU A 245 -27.36 32.66 -15.47
C LEU A 245 -27.32 31.13 -15.26
N LYS A 246 -27.77 30.37 -16.27
CA LYS A 246 -27.70 28.90 -16.21
C LYS A 246 -26.28 28.40 -15.99
N LYS A 247 -25.28 28.99 -16.68
CA LYS A 247 -23.88 28.61 -16.48
C LYS A 247 -23.36 28.95 -15.07
N ILE A 248 -23.86 30.03 -14.46
CA ILE A 248 -23.54 30.35 -13.06
C ILE A 248 -24.14 29.27 -12.15
N ASP A 249 -25.42 28.92 -12.34
CA ASP A 249 -26.08 27.89 -11.53
C ASP A 249 -25.37 26.53 -11.62
N ASP A 250 -24.91 26.14 -12.82
CA ASP A 250 -24.15 24.92 -13.06
C ASP A 250 -22.82 24.94 -12.27
N LEU A 251 -22.05 26.03 -12.35
CA LEU A 251 -20.78 26.20 -11.62
C LEU A 251 -20.98 26.23 -10.10
N GLU A 252 -22.02 26.90 -9.61
CA GLU A 252 -22.35 26.93 -8.18
C GLU A 252 -22.77 25.53 -7.68
N SER A 253 -23.48 24.78 -8.51
CA SER A 253 -23.84 23.39 -8.19
C SER A 253 -22.61 22.49 -8.11
N GLU A 254 -21.66 22.65 -9.04
CA GLU A 254 -20.38 21.94 -9.01
C GLU A 254 -19.58 22.29 -7.75
N ASN A 255 -19.48 23.58 -7.40
CA ASN A 255 -18.82 24.02 -6.17
C ASN A 255 -19.44 23.39 -4.91
N ARG A 256 -20.78 23.36 -4.79
CA ARG A 256 -21.45 22.69 -3.67
C ARG A 256 -21.15 21.19 -3.60
N ALA A 257 -21.01 20.51 -4.74
CA ALA A 257 -20.64 19.10 -4.77
C ALA A 257 -19.18 18.90 -4.33
N ASN A 258 -18.29 19.77 -4.79
CA ASN A 258 -16.87 19.80 -4.45
C ASN A 258 -16.64 20.07 -2.96
N GLU A 259 -17.36 21.02 -2.36
CA GLU A 259 -17.34 21.30 -0.93
C GLU A 259 -17.76 20.08 -0.09
N LYS A 260 -18.83 19.40 -0.49
CA LYS A 260 -19.27 18.15 0.17
C LYS A 260 -18.21 17.06 0.08
N LYS A 261 -17.51 16.97 -1.05
CA LYS A 261 -16.43 16.00 -1.24
C LYS A 261 -15.23 16.30 -0.33
N ILE A 262 -14.85 17.58 -0.22
CA ILE A 262 -13.81 18.02 0.74
C ILE A 262 -14.22 17.70 2.18
N ALA A 263 -15.47 17.99 2.56
CA ALA A 263 -15.97 17.69 3.91
C ALA A 263 -15.89 16.18 4.21
N LEU A 264 -16.38 15.33 3.30
CA LEU A 264 -16.30 13.88 3.43
C LEU A 264 -14.84 13.39 3.57
N ASN A 265 -13.93 13.93 2.76
CA ASN A 265 -12.52 13.56 2.83
C ASN A 265 -11.90 13.99 4.17
N THR A 266 -12.17 15.22 4.61
CA THR A 266 -11.59 15.85 5.81
C THR A 266 -12.13 15.24 7.11
N ASP A 267 -13.43 15.04 7.19
CA ASP A 267 -14.12 14.69 8.44
C ASP A 267 -14.20 13.17 8.65
N GLU A 268 -14.18 12.38 7.58
CA GLU A 268 -14.33 10.93 7.65
C GLU A 268 -13.10 10.18 7.13
N LYS A 269 -12.75 10.36 5.85
CA LYS A 269 -11.78 9.46 5.20
C LYS A 269 -10.34 9.65 5.70
N ILE A 270 -9.89 10.88 5.89
CA ILE A 270 -8.54 11.18 6.39
C ILE A 270 -8.39 10.69 7.83
N PRO A 271 -9.30 10.99 8.78
CA PRO A 271 -9.24 10.44 10.14
C PRO A 271 -9.26 8.91 10.18
N GLU A 272 -10.10 8.26 9.37
CA GLU A 272 -10.13 6.80 9.28
C GLU A 272 -8.79 6.24 8.76
N ALA A 273 -8.24 6.82 7.70
CA ALA A 273 -6.95 6.42 7.16
C ALA A 273 -5.80 6.65 8.17
N GLN A 274 -5.84 7.76 8.91
CA GLN A 274 -4.85 8.07 9.95
C GLN A 274 -4.91 7.06 11.10
N LYS A 275 -6.11 6.65 11.52
CA LYS A 275 -6.29 5.59 12.52
C LYS A 275 -5.65 4.28 12.08
N LEU A 276 -5.81 3.91 10.80
CA LEU A 276 -5.16 2.71 10.24
C LEU A 276 -3.63 2.85 10.22
N VAL A 277 -3.11 4.04 9.88
CA VAL A 277 -1.67 4.33 9.95
C VAL A 277 -1.15 4.11 11.38
N ASP A 278 -1.84 4.63 12.39
CA ASP A 278 -1.39 4.53 13.78
C ASP A 278 -1.47 3.09 14.31
N GLN A 279 -2.51 2.33 13.94
CA GLN A 279 -2.57 0.90 14.22
C GLN A 279 -1.40 0.14 13.59
N GLN A 280 -1.08 0.45 12.33
CA GLN A 280 0.01 -0.21 11.61
C GLN A 280 1.39 0.15 12.18
N LYS A 281 1.59 1.38 12.70
CA LYS A 281 2.83 1.75 13.41
C LYS A 281 3.05 0.87 14.64
N GLU A 282 2.00 0.58 15.40
CA GLU A 282 2.13 -0.32 16.56
C GLU A 282 2.47 -1.76 16.13
N VAL A 283 1.93 -2.23 15.00
CA VAL A 283 2.33 -3.54 14.42
C VAL A 283 3.83 -3.55 14.09
N VAL A 284 4.32 -2.55 13.35
CA VAL A 284 5.75 -2.43 13.01
C VAL A 284 6.61 -2.44 14.27
N LYS A 285 6.28 -1.60 15.26
CA LYS A 285 6.99 -1.51 16.54
C LYS A 285 7.01 -2.83 17.30
N ASN A 286 5.93 -3.60 17.26
CA ASN A 286 5.88 -4.93 17.86
C ASN A 286 6.82 -5.91 17.15
N VAL A 287 6.89 -5.87 15.81
CA VAL A 287 7.82 -6.70 15.02
C VAL A 287 9.28 -6.29 15.27
N GLU A 288 9.59 -4.99 15.37
CA GLU A 288 10.91 -4.50 15.77
C GLU A 288 11.31 -4.98 17.17
N THR A 289 10.37 -4.92 18.11
CA THR A 289 10.58 -5.42 19.47
C THR A 289 10.84 -6.93 19.46
N LYS A 290 10.07 -7.69 18.66
CA LYS A 290 10.29 -9.13 18.44
C LYS A 290 11.70 -9.39 17.93
N MET A 291 12.11 -8.70 16.86
CA MET A 291 13.45 -8.79 16.25
C MET A 291 14.57 -8.57 17.27
N ASN A 292 14.48 -7.50 18.06
CA ASN A 292 15.49 -7.14 19.06
C ASN A 292 15.61 -8.16 20.20
N ASN A 293 14.55 -8.93 20.45
CA ASN A 293 14.51 -9.93 21.50
C ASN A 293 14.95 -11.34 21.03
N ILE A 294 15.25 -11.54 19.74
CA ILE A 294 15.74 -12.83 19.23
C ILE A 294 17.14 -13.11 19.78
N LYS A 295 17.26 -14.18 20.58
CA LYS A 295 18.50 -14.58 21.27
C LYS A 295 18.87 -16.03 21.07
#